data_AF-E3FF24-F1
#
_entry.id   AF-E3FF24-F1
#
_cell.length_a   1.000
_cell.length_b   1.000
_cell.length_c   1.000
_cell.angle_alpha   90.00
_cell.angle_beta   90.00
_cell.angle_gamma   90.00
#
_symmetry.space_group_name_H-M   'P 1'
#
loop_
_entity.id
_entity.type
_entity.pdbx_description
1 polymer ?
#
loop_
_entity_poly.entity_id
_entity_poly.type
_entity_poly.pdbx_seq_one_letter_code
_entity_poly.pdbx_strand_id
1 'polypeptide(L)' 'MLRNWTAMFARVPDITARILRSATGDDGTIWSEWEMSGTGPGGAAAAFAGPVIVTVRDGRIDWARFYLDAVES' A
#
# COMPACT_ATOMS: atom_id res chain seq x y z
N MET A 1 10.83 -7.75 7.59
CA MET A 1 9.61 -7.37 6.86
C MET A 1 8.75 -6.38 7.66
N LEU A 2 8.29 -6.69 8.88
CA LEU A 2 7.48 -5.75 9.72
C LEU A 2 8.18 -4.41 10.06
N ARG A 3 9.50 -4.42 10.30
CA ARG A 3 10.26 -3.22 10.69
C ARG A 3 10.26 -2.07 9.67
N ASN A 4 10.11 -2.35 8.38
CA ASN A 4 10.13 -1.31 7.36
C ASN A 4 8.79 -0.54 7.33
N TRP A 5 7.69 -1.26 7.49
CA TRP A 5 6.34 -0.71 7.39
C TRP A 5 5.89 0.08 8.61
N THR A 6 6.28 -0.34 9.82
CA THR A 6 6.03 0.47 11.03
C THR A 6 6.65 1.86 10.89
N ALA A 7 7.83 1.97 10.24
CA ALA A 7 8.50 3.25 10.03
C ALA A 7 7.78 4.15 9.02
N MET A 8 7.16 3.58 7.97
CA MET A 8 6.37 4.33 7.00
C MET A 8 5.07 4.86 7.63
N PHE A 9 4.30 4.00 8.29
CA PHE A 9 3.07 4.41 9.00
C PHE A 9 3.33 5.37 10.16
N ALA A 10 4.48 5.26 10.84
CA ALA A 10 4.88 6.21 11.87
C ALA A 10 5.22 7.61 11.30
N ARG A 11 5.56 7.70 10.00
CA ARG A 11 5.92 8.96 9.34
C ARG A 11 4.75 9.67 8.66
N VAL A 12 3.69 8.93 8.31
CA VAL A 12 2.49 9.44 7.62
C VAL A 12 1.25 8.93 8.38
N PRO A 13 0.88 9.55 9.51
CA PRO A 13 -0.17 9.04 10.40
C PRO A 13 -1.58 9.16 9.81
N ASP A 14 -1.77 10.03 8.82
CA ASP A 14 -3.01 10.31 8.10
C ASP A 14 -3.06 9.61 6.72
N ILE A 15 -2.28 8.55 6.54
CA ILE A 15 -2.19 7.88 5.24
C ILE A 15 -3.55 7.33 4.81
N THR A 16 -3.94 7.66 3.59
CA THR A 16 -5.11 7.11 2.91
C THR A 16 -4.63 6.27 1.73
N ALA A 17 -5.41 5.24 1.38
CA ALA A 17 -5.10 4.34 0.29
C ALA A 17 -6.36 4.07 -0.54
N ARG A 18 -6.19 4.04 -1.86
CA ARG A 18 -7.23 3.73 -2.82
C ARG A 18 -6.75 2.62 -3.75
N ILE A 19 -7.56 1.57 -3.87
CA ILE A 19 -7.32 0.50 -4.83
C ILE A 19 -7.89 0.95 -6.17
N LEU A 20 -7.02 1.07 -7.18
CA LEU A 20 -7.39 1.58 -8.50
C LEU A 20 -8.02 0.48 -9.35
N ARG A 21 -7.40 -0.69 -9.31
CA ARG A 21 -7.77 -1.89 -10.06
C ARG A 21 -7.17 -3.11 -9.38
N SER A 22 -7.79 -4.26 -9.62
CA SER A 22 -7.31 -5.55 -9.13
C SER A 22 -7.67 -6.69 -10.06
N ALA A 23 -6.85 -7.73 -10.05
CA ALA A 23 -7.12 -9.02 -10.68
C ALA A 23 -6.81 -10.14 -9.68
N THR A 24 -7.64 -11.19 -9.67
CA THR A 24 -7.43 -12.37 -8.84
C THR A 24 -6.94 -13.51 -9.72
N GLY A 25 -5.80 -14.09 -9.39
CA GLY A 25 -5.27 -15.29 -10.04
C GLY A 25 -6.00 -16.56 -9.59
N ASP A 26 -5.82 -17.64 -10.34
CA ASP A 26 -6.44 -18.94 -10.05
C ASP A 26 -5.99 -19.53 -8.70
N ASP A 27 -4.82 -19.11 -8.20
CA ASP A 27 -4.27 -19.46 -6.90
C ASP A 27 -4.86 -18.61 -5.74
N GLY A 28 -5.77 -17.70 -6.05
CA GLY A 28 -6.37 -16.77 -5.08
C GLY A 28 -5.49 -15.56 -4.76
N THR A 29 -4.32 -15.42 -5.40
CA THR A 29 -3.46 -14.24 -5.23
C THR A 29 -4.09 -13.04 -5.94
N ILE A 30 -4.23 -11.93 -5.22
CA ILE A 30 -4.77 -10.69 -5.77
C ILE A 30 -3.62 -9.75 -6.13
N TRP A 31 -3.55 -9.38 -7.40
CA TRP A 31 -2.71 -8.28 -7.88
C TRP A 31 -3.54 -7.03 -7.90
N SER A 32 -3.14 -6.00 -7.15
CA SER A 32 -3.87 -4.74 -7.04
C SER A 32 -2.96 -3.56 -7.24
N GLU A 33 -3.43 -2.50 -7.90
CA GLU A 33 -2.72 -1.23 -7.98
C GLU A 33 -3.27 -0.28 -6.92
N TRP A 34 -2.37 0.34 -6.16
CA TRP A 34 -2.71 1.24 -5.07
C TRP A 34 -2.17 2.63 -5.37
N GLU A 35 -2.96 3.63 -4.99
CA GLU A 35 -2.55 5.00 -4.80
C GLU A 35 -2.68 5.32 -3.32
N MET A 36 -1.63 5.90 -2.75
CA MET A 36 -1.57 6.26 -1.34
C MET A 36 -1.13 7.71 -1.19
N SER A 37 -1.76 8.42 -0.26
CA SER A 37 -1.44 9.82 0.03
C SER A 37 -1.52 10.11 1.51
N GLY A 38 -0.80 11.13 1.96
CA GLY A 38 -0.89 11.65 3.31
C GLY A 38 0.10 12.80 3.55
N THR A 39 0.31 13.12 4.82
CA THR A 39 1.20 14.19 5.26
C THR A 39 2.48 13.60 5.84
N GLY A 40 3.60 13.84 5.17
CA GLY A 40 4.92 13.43 5.63
C GLY A 40 5.48 14.32 6.75
N PRO A 41 6.65 13.96 7.31
CA PRO A 41 7.31 14.76 8.33
C PRO A 41 7.57 16.19 7.84
N GLY A 42 7.19 17.19 8.65
CA GLY A 42 7.33 18.61 8.29
C GLY A 42 6.16 19.18 7.47
N GLY A 43 5.09 18.41 7.23
CA GLY A 43 3.86 18.89 6.58
C GLY A 43 3.86 18.76 5.05
N ALA A 44 4.91 18.18 4.46
CA ALA A 44 4.98 17.96 3.02
C ALA A 44 3.99 16.87 2.59
N ALA A 45 3.33 17.05 1.45
CA ALA A 45 2.49 16.02 0.87
C ALA A 45 3.35 14.81 0.47
N ALA A 46 2.93 13.62 0.89
CA ALA A 46 3.53 12.36 0.50
C ALA A 46 2.55 11.62 -0.41
N ALA A 47 3.03 11.17 -1.58
CA ALA A 47 2.26 10.39 -2.53
C ALA A 47 3.07 9.17 -2.96
N PHE A 48 2.43 7.99 -2.95
CA PHE A 48 3.01 6.74 -3.37
C PHE A 48 2.05 5.99 -4.28
N ALA A 49 2.58 5.33 -5.30
CA ALA A 49 1.77 4.49 -6.17
C ALA A 49 2.54 3.23 -6.55
N GLY A 50 1.80 2.16 -6.85
CA GLY A 50 2.39 0.92 -7.35
C GLY A 50 1.58 -0.32 -7.02
N PRO A 51 2.06 -1.49 -7.47
CA PRO A 51 1.37 -2.75 -7.23
C PRO A 51 1.53 -3.23 -5.79
N VAL A 52 0.45 -3.79 -5.28
CA VAL A 52 0.37 -4.53 -4.02
C VAL A 52 -0.23 -5.89 -4.31
N ILE A 53 0.51 -6.93 -3.97
CA ILE A 53 0.10 -8.33 -4.12
C ILE A 53 -0.39 -8.81 -2.77
N VAL A 54 -1.61 -9.30 -2.68
CA VAL A 54 -2.20 -9.75 -1.41
C VAL A 54 -2.83 -11.13 -1.51
N THR A 55 -2.88 -11.84 -0.39
CA THR A 55 -3.77 -13.00 -0.20
C THR A 55 -4.80 -12.65 0.86
N VAL A 56 -6.00 -13.23 0.73
CA VAL A 56 -7.12 -13.00 1.63
C VAL A 56 -7.50 -14.31 2.32
N ARG A 57 -7.67 -14.26 3.64
CA ARG A 57 -8.23 -15.33 4.46
C ARG A 57 -9.35 -14.76 5.30
N ASP A 58 -10.52 -15.40 5.27
CA ASP A 58 -11.71 -14.97 6.03
C ASP A 58 -12.09 -13.49 5.80
N GLY A 59 -11.99 -13.03 4.55
CA GLY A 59 -12.29 -11.65 4.15
C GLY A 59 -11.29 -10.61 4.65
N ARG A 60 -10.16 -11.02 5.22
CA ARG A 60 -9.08 -10.14 5.68
C ARG A 60 -7.79 -10.42 4.91
N ILE A 61 -6.99 -9.38 4.70
CA ILE A 61 -5.63 -9.53 4.16
C ILE A 61 -4.81 -10.38 5.14
N ASP A 62 -4.38 -11.55 4.69
CA ASP A 62 -3.54 -12.50 5.45
C ASP A 62 -2.05 -12.23 5.19
N TRP A 63 -1.73 -11.83 3.95
CA TRP A 63 -0.39 -11.44 3.54
C TRP A 63 -0.45 -10.34 2.48
N ALA A 64 0.55 -9.45 2.49
CA ALA A 64 0.71 -8.42 1.48
C ALA A 64 2.19 -8.19 1.15
N ARG A 65 2.48 -7.94 -0.13
CA ARG A 65 3.75 -7.42 -0.61
C ARG A 65 3.51 -6.17 -1.44
N PHE A 66 4.11 -5.08 -1.01
CA PHE A 66 4.00 -3.77 -1.63
C PHE A 66 5.22 -3.50 -2.49
N TYR A 67 4.99 -2.97 -3.68
CA TYR A 67 6.00 -2.47 -4.62
C TYR A 67 5.65 -1.01 -4.95
N LEU A 68 5.56 -0.20 -3.91
CA LEU A 68 5.21 1.21 -4.01
C LEU A 68 6.47 2.04 -4.18
N ASP A 69 6.37 3.10 -4.97
CA ASP A 69 7.40 4.13 -5.06
C ASP A 69 6.77 5.52 -4.88
N ALA A 70 7.59 6.51 -4.57
CA ALA A 70 7.15 7.89 -4.48
C ALA A 70 6.69 8.38 -5.86
N VAL A 71 5.58 9.11 -5.90
CA VAL A 71 5.14 9.81 -7.11
C VAL A 71 5.90 11.13 -7.16
N GLU A 72 6.74 11.30 -8.19
CA GLU A 72 7.36 12.60 -8.45
C GLU A 72 6.30 13.58 -8.99
N SER A 73 6.31 14.80 -8.44
CA SER A 73 5.46 15.92 -8.81
C SER A 73 6.14 16.86 -9.79
#